data_AF-A0A800BHV7-F1
#
_entry.id   AF-A0A800BHV7-F1
#
_cell.length_a   1.000
_cell.length_b   1.000
_cell.length_c   1.000
_cell.angle_alpha   90.00
_cell.angle_beta   90.00
_cell.angle_gamma   90.00
#
_symmetry.space_group_name_H-M   'P 1'
#
loop_
_entity.id
_entity.type
_entity.pdbx_description
1 polymer ?
#
loop_
_entity_poly.entity_id
_entity_poly.type
_entity_poly.pdbx_seq_one_letter_code
_entity_poly.pdbx_strand_id
1 'polypeptide(L)'
;EKVQKYWGGEPAKIDYSQMDQSIIKKFTGTHPLIVKDWLPKDKGVYQADPTYQPTKKQKKHRFMLKLEKWLNLELSKKHYKLIK
;
A
#
# COMPACT_ATOMS: atom_id res chain seq x y z
N GLU A 1 7.87 17.12 1.40
CA GLU A 1 8.88 17.15 2.48
C GLU A 1 8.70 15.95 3.40
N LYS A 2 9.77 15.42 4.00
CA LYS A 2 9.70 14.19 4.82
C LYS A 2 9.67 14.54 6.31
N VAL A 3 8.68 14.00 7.01
CA VAL A 3 8.43 14.21 8.44
C VAL A 3 9.52 13.64 9.35
N GLN A 4 10.43 12.79 8.84
CA GLN A 4 11.50 12.15 9.62
C GLN A 4 12.37 13.15 10.41
N LYS A 5 12.57 14.37 9.88
CA LYS A 5 13.31 15.43 10.60
C LYS A 5 12.70 15.78 11.96
N TYR A 6 11.39 15.61 12.12
CA TYR A 6 10.67 15.87 13.36
C TYR A 6 10.58 14.64 14.28
N TRP A 7 11.07 13.48 13.85
CA TRP A 7 10.97 12.20 14.55
C TRP A 7 12.34 11.67 15.01
N GLY A 8 13.35 12.56 15.06
CA GLY A 8 14.68 12.24 15.59
C GLY A 8 15.53 11.30 14.74
N GLY A 9 15.17 11.08 13.47
CA GLY A 9 15.89 10.20 12.56
C GLY A 9 16.36 10.92 11.30
N GLU A 10 17.43 10.41 10.69
CA GLU A 10 17.90 10.92 9.41
C GLU A 10 16.88 10.63 8.29
N PRO A 11 16.57 11.61 7.42
CA PRO A 11 15.62 11.40 6.33
C PRO A 11 16.17 10.40 5.32
N ALA A 12 15.56 9.22 5.23
CA ALA A 12 15.94 8.22 4.24
C ALA A 12 15.33 8.56 2.88
N LYS A 13 16.12 8.40 1.81
CA LYS A 13 15.60 8.47 0.44
C LYS A 13 14.83 7.18 0.12
N ILE A 14 13.53 7.17 0.42
CA ILE A 14 12.63 6.11 0.00
C ILE A 14 12.35 6.26 -1.50
N ASP A 15 12.72 5.24 -2.26
CA ASP A 15 12.25 5.06 -3.64
C ASP A 15 10.92 4.30 -3.61
N TYR A 16 9.84 4.99 -3.97
CA TYR A 16 8.50 4.42 -3.99
C TYR A 16 8.27 3.49 -5.19
N SER A 17 9.16 3.43 -6.19
CA SER A 17 9.08 2.45 -7.28
C SER A 17 9.46 1.04 -6.81
N GLN A 18 10.32 0.94 -5.78
CA GLN A 18 10.87 -0.31 -5.25
C GLN A 18 9.93 -0.93 -4.21
N MET A 19 8.70 -1.25 -4.64
CA MET A 19 7.66 -1.81 -3.78
C MET A 19 7.01 -3.03 -4.41
N ASP A 20 6.45 -3.87 -3.56
CA ASP A 20 5.70 -5.05 -3.99
C ASP A 20 4.37 -4.64 -4.64
N GLN A 21 4.26 -4.73 -5.96
CA GLN A 21 3.02 -4.43 -6.69
C GLN A 21 1.82 -5.31 -6.26
N SER A 22 2.05 -6.53 -5.75
CA SER A 22 0.97 -7.48 -5.44
C SER A 22 0.08 -7.05 -4.26
N ILE A 23 0.57 -6.13 -3.42
CA ILE A 23 -0.20 -5.56 -2.31
C ILE A 23 -0.99 -4.31 -2.71
N ILE A 24 -0.68 -3.72 -3.88
CA ILE A 24 -1.33 -2.52 -4.40
C ILE A 24 -2.39 -2.96 -5.41
N LYS A 25 -3.61 -2.45 -5.23
CA LYS A 25 -4.73 -2.74 -6.13
C LYS A 25 -5.23 -1.45 -6.75
N LYS A 26 -5.68 -1.55 -8.00
CA LYS A 26 -6.40 -0.47 -8.66
C LYS A 26 -7.68 -0.17 -7.86
N PHE A 27 -7.85 1.10 -7.51
CA PHE A 27 -9.10 1.59 -6.96
C PHE A 27 -10.13 1.69 -8.10
N THR A 28 -11.28 1.04 -7.93
CA THR A 28 -12.37 1.02 -8.93
C THR A 28 -13.62 1.73 -8.44
N GLY A 29 -13.60 2.27 -7.22
CA GLY A 29 -14.71 3.06 -6.68
C GLY A 29 -14.75 4.46 -7.27
N THR A 30 -15.79 5.21 -6.91
CA THR A 30 -15.95 6.61 -7.29
C THR A 30 -15.49 7.50 -6.14
N HIS A 31 -14.62 8.45 -6.42
CA HIS A 31 -14.27 9.48 -5.44
C HIS A 31 -15.45 10.45 -5.24
N PRO A 32 -15.71 10.93 -4.01
CA PRO A 32 -16.71 11.95 -3.75
C PRO A 32 -16.46 13.23 -4.58
N LEU A 33 -17.53 13.94 -4.96
CA LEU A 33 -17.42 15.15 -5.80
C LEU A 33 -16.56 16.24 -5.15
N ILE A 34 -16.66 16.39 -3.82
CA ILE A 34 -15.93 17.42 -3.07
C ILE A 34 -14.40 17.31 -3.18
N VAL A 35 -13.85 16.11 -3.40
CA VAL A 35 -12.39 15.91 -3.49
C VAL A 35 -11.84 16.12 -4.91
N LYS A 36 -12.71 16.35 -5.90
CA LYS A 36 -12.32 16.45 -7.31
C LYS A 36 -11.35 17.62 -7.57
N ASP A 37 -11.53 18.73 -6.86
CA ASP A 37 -10.71 19.93 -7.03
C ASP A 37 -9.52 19.96 -6.06
N TRP A 38 -9.45 19.03 -5.10
CA TRP A 38 -8.35 18.95 -4.13
C TRP A 38 -7.10 18.28 -4.69
N LEU A 39 -7.29 17.31 -5.59
CA LEU A 39 -6.19 16.51 -6.11
C LEU A 39 -5.71 17.05 -7.47
N PRO A 40 -4.38 17.19 -7.67
CA PRO A 40 -3.85 17.55 -8.97
C PRO A 40 -4.20 16.47 -9.99
N LYS A 41 -4.41 16.87 -11.25
CA LYS A 41 -4.61 15.93 -12.36
C LYS A 41 -3.31 15.17 -12.60
N ASP A 42 -3.21 13.96 -12.06
CA ASP A 42 -2.06 13.10 -12.28
C ASP A 42 -2.18 12.35 -13.61
N LYS A 43 -1.04 11.95 -14.18
CA LYS A 43 -0.90 11.47 -15.56
C LYS A 43 -1.24 9.99 -15.73
N GLY A 44 -1.46 9.21 -14.67
CA GLY A 44 -1.76 7.79 -14.83
C GLY A 44 -1.94 6.99 -13.55
N VAL A 45 -2.11 5.68 -13.73
CA VAL A 45 -2.17 4.72 -12.62
C VAL A 45 -0.75 4.41 -12.18
N TYR A 46 -0.53 4.41 -10.86
CA TYR A 46 0.75 4.01 -10.28
C TYR A 46 1.14 2.57 -10.67
N GLN A 47 2.40 2.39 -11.03
CA GLN A 47 3.03 1.10 -11.30
C GLN A 47 4.38 1.05 -10.56
N ALA A 48 4.59 0.00 -9.77
CA ALA A 48 5.91 -0.29 -9.20
C ALA A 48 6.87 -0.81 -10.28
N ASP A 49 8.17 -0.80 -9.99
CA ASP A 49 9.20 -1.32 -10.88
C ASP A 49 8.96 -2.83 -11.14
N PRO A 50 8.77 -3.26 -12.41
CA PRO A 50 8.56 -4.66 -12.75
C PRO A 50 9.73 -5.58 -12.37
N THR A 51 10.93 -5.02 -12.23
CA THR A 51 12.16 -5.75 -11.91
C THR A 51 12.42 -5.87 -10.41
N TYR A 52 11.60 -5.22 -9.57
CA TYR A 52 11.76 -5.21 -8.13
C TYR A 52 11.69 -6.61 -7.52
N GLN A 53 12.71 -6.98 -6.75
CA GLN A 53 12.76 -8.25 -6.03
C GLN A 53 12.21 -8.09 -4.60
N PRO A 54 11.13 -8.82 -4.24
CA PRO A 54 10.54 -8.71 -2.92
C PRO A 54 11.49 -9.21 -1.82
N THR A 55 11.55 -8.45 -0.73
CA THR A 55 12.29 -8.82 0.48
C THR A 55 11.68 -10.05 1.16
N LYS A 56 12.44 -10.71 2.04
CA LYS A 56 11.95 -11.84 2.87
C LYS A 56 10.67 -11.47 3.64
N LYS A 57 10.58 -10.24 4.15
CA LYS A 57 9.40 -9.71 4.84
C LYS A 57 8.18 -9.62 3.91
N GLN A 58 8.35 -9.11 2.70
CA GLN A 58 7.28 -9.03 1.71
C GLN A 58 6.84 -10.42 1.23
N LYS A 59 7.77 -11.35 1.01
CA LYS A 59 7.45 -12.75 0.67
C LYS A 59 6.61 -13.42 1.77
N LYS A 60 6.97 -13.25 3.05
CA LYS A 60 6.17 -13.72 4.18
C LYS A 60 4.75 -13.13 4.15
N HIS A 61 4.64 -11.82 3.90
CA HIS A 61 3.34 -11.15 3.80
C HIS A 61 2.47 -11.70 2.67
N ARG A 62 3.03 -11.92 1.48
CA ARG A 62 2.33 -12.57 0.36
C ARG A 62 1.76 -13.93 0.74
N PHE A 63 2.53 -14.73 1.47
CA PHE A 63 2.08 -16.04 1.95
C PHE A 63 0.93 -15.92 2.96
N MET A 64 1.03 -15.00 3.93
CA MET A 64 -0.05 -14.74 4.89
C MET A 64 -1.35 -14.33 4.19
N LEU A 65 -1.29 -13.43 3.21
CA LEU A 65 -2.47 -13.01 2.43
C LEU A 65 -3.11 -14.17 1.64
N LYS A 66 -2.31 -15.13 1.15
CA LYS A 66 -2.83 -16.32 0.47
C LYS A 66 -3.55 -17.25 1.45
N LEU A 67 -2.97 -17.46 2.63
CA LEU A 67 -3.59 -18.26 3.69
C LEU A 67 -4.89 -17.65 4.18
N GLU A 68 -4.94 -16.34 4.42
CA GLU A 68 -6.17 -15.63 4.80
C GLU A 68 -7.30 -15.89 3.80
N LYS A 69 -7.02 -15.77 2.50
CA LYS A 69 -8.02 -16.01 1.45
C LYS A 69 -8.47 -17.48 1.36
N TRP A 70 -7.55 -18.41 1.60
CA TRP A 70 -7.87 -19.84 1.47
C TRP A 70 -8.64 -20.37 2.67
N LEU A 71 -8.31 -19.89 3.87
CA LEU A 71 -8.91 -20.35 5.14
C LEU A 71 -10.01 -19.41 5.64
N ASN A 72 -10.27 -18.30 4.95
CA ASN A 72 -11.17 -17.22 5.36
C ASN A 72 -10.88 -16.73 6.80
N LEU A 73 -9.62 -16.74 7.20
CA LEU A 73 -9.12 -16.30 8.51
C LEU A 73 -8.71 -14.83 8.45
N GLU A 74 -8.89 -14.10 9.55
CA GLU A 74 -8.38 -12.75 9.72
C GLU A 74 -7.05 -12.79 10.50
N LEU A 75 -5.92 -12.86 9.78
CA LEU A 75 -4.57 -12.83 10.36
C LEU A 75 -4.02 -11.40 10.47
N SER A 76 -4.79 -10.43 9.98
CA SER A 76 -4.47 -9.01 10.04
C SER A 76 -4.55 -8.48 11.47
N LYS A 77 -3.66 -7.55 11.83
CA LYS A 77 -3.65 -6.91 13.16
C LYS A 77 -4.70 -5.79 13.29
N LYS A 78 -5.86 -5.94 12.65
CA LYS A 78 -6.92 -4.94 12.70
C LYS A 78 -7.66 -5.05 14.02
N HIS A 79 -7.91 -3.90 14.64
CA HIS A 79 -8.70 -3.78 15.87
C HIS A 79 -10.15 -3.33 15.59
N TYR A 80 -10.62 -3.51 14.36
CA TYR A 80 -11.98 -3.18 13.96
C TYR A 80 -12.57 -4.37 13.22
N LYS A 81 -13.86 -4.61 13.42
CA LYS A 81 -14.64 -5.52 12.59
C LYS A 81 -15.47 -4.69 11.63
N LEU A 82 -15.49 -5.08 10.36
CA LEU A 82 -16.42 -4.49 9.42
C LEU A 82 -17.83 -4.98 9.79
N ILE A 83 -18.63 -4.12 10.40
CA ILE A 83 -20.05 -4.37 10.63
C ILE A 83 -20.77 -4.01 9.33
N LYS A 84 -21.55 -4.95 8.80
CA LYS A 84 -22.35 -4.77 7.59
C LYS A 84 -23.66 -4.07 7.91
#